data_AF-A0A4Z1J6Y2-F1
#
_entry.id   AF-A0A4Z1J6Y2-F1
#
_cell.length_a   1.000
_cell.length_b   1.000
_cell.length_c   1.000
_cell.angle_alpha   90.00
_cell.angle_beta   90.00
_cell.angle_gamma   90.00
#
_symmetry.space_group_name_H-M   'P 1'
#
loop_
_entity.id
_entity.type
_entity.pdbx_description
1 polymer ?
#
loop_
_entity_poly.entity_id
_entity_poly.type
_entity_poly.pdbx_seq_one_letter_code
_entity_poly.pdbx_strand_id
1 'polypeptide(L)'
;MDPVSALGLTASIIACIQLAQALSKTVGLSEHNRTDLERMLKTLRRFLASYQGLKNIAAIDESEGRFCLVEQAEQPCKECQEVINEVQQRLKEKNLFNRWIRGSSWDRKINKCLSRFDDIREQFDIAIESDQLQIIAAVEKYAQQALCDTRDIKKKAQRIEDHIRDLKDDARDIRHDVSLFNQSINTNHTNIVQHAQDVKDSIQDIKCTITQQNLDFESHEKIKARESKKKDLLHWLSTADPKTNHDLARRHFEPGTGSWFLQSNEYSNWKTSDNSFLWVQGLSGCGKTIFSTVVQDMTDYCANNSDRFIAYYYFSFNETEKQNANNLLRSVLTQFLVKYDAALDDALVIYNDTKSTAPQLAKLKAMLKAVLSMPGVFYLILDAVD
;
A
#
# COMPACT_ATOMS: atom_id res chain seq x y z
N MET A 1 -35.76 51.65 145.56
CA MET A 1 -35.16 50.70 144.60
C MET A 1 -35.40 51.26 143.21
N ASP A 2 -34.35 51.31 142.40
CA ASP A 2 -34.16 52.20 141.26
C ASP A 2 -34.93 51.77 139.99
N PRO A 3 -35.55 52.67 139.19
CA PRO A 3 -36.25 52.31 137.94
C PRO A 3 -35.34 51.79 136.82
N VAL A 4 -34.02 51.93 136.97
CA VAL A 4 -33.02 51.60 135.94
C VAL A 4 -32.78 50.09 135.82
N SER A 5 -33.06 49.30 136.86
CA SER A 5 -32.88 47.83 136.84
C SER A 5 -34.01 47.03 136.15
N ALA A 6 -35.20 47.61 135.96
CA ALA A 6 -36.34 46.91 135.36
C ALA A 6 -36.35 46.93 133.81
N LEU A 7 -35.77 47.98 133.21
CA LEU A 7 -35.67 48.15 131.75
C LEU A 7 -34.63 47.21 131.10
N GLY A 8 -33.56 46.83 131.83
CA GLY A 8 -32.53 45.91 131.31
C GLY A 8 -33.02 44.45 131.17
N LEU A 9 -33.93 44.02 132.05
CA LEU A 9 -34.44 42.64 132.04
C LEU A 9 -35.48 42.41 130.93
N THR A 10 -36.34 43.39 130.69
CA THR A 10 -37.38 43.33 129.64
C THR A 10 -36.77 43.39 128.24
N ALA A 11 -35.73 44.20 128.02
CA ALA A 11 -35.00 44.22 126.75
C ALA A 11 -34.30 42.88 126.44
N SER A 12 -33.75 42.19 127.46
CA SER A 12 -33.09 40.89 127.29
C SER A 12 -34.05 39.76 126.96
N ILE A 13 -35.26 39.74 127.55
CA ILE A 13 -36.28 38.72 127.26
C ILE A 13 -36.83 38.91 125.83
N ILE A 14 -37.07 40.15 125.41
CA ILE A 14 -37.49 40.46 124.03
C ILE A 14 -36.39 40.05 123.05
N ALA A 15 -35.12 40.33 123.35
CA ALA A 15 -33.99 39.88 122.52
C ALA A 15 -33.91 38.35 122.43
N CYS A 16 -34.12 37.62 123.52
CA CYS A 16 -34.13 36.16 123.53
C CYS A 16 -35.32 35.56 122.77
N ILE A 17 -36.52 36.16 122.85
CA ILE A 17 -37.71 35.70 122.10
C ILE A 17 -37.54 36.00 120.61
N GLN A 18 -37.02 37.18 120.26
CA GLN A 18 -36.71 37.53 118.87
C GLN A 18 -35.58 36.66 118.31
N LEU A 19 -34.56 36.33 119.10
CA LEU A 19 -33.54 35.34 118.76
C LEU A 19 -34.14 33.96 118.56
N ALA A 20 -35.02 33.49 119.46
CA ALA A 20 -35.67 32.20 119.33
C ALA A 20 -36.60 32.10 118.11
N GLN A 21 -37.31 33.19 117.76
CA GLN A 21 -38.15 33.26 116.56
C GLN A 21 -37.34 33.46 115.26
N ALA A 22 -36.19 34.13 115.32
CA ALA A 22 -35.26 34.22 114.19
C ALA A 22 -34.55 32.87 113.95
N LEU A 23 -34.20 32.17 115.05
CA LEU A 23 -33.63 30.83 115.02
C LEU A 23 -34.66 29.81 114.53
N SER A 24 -35.93 29.88 114.93
CA SER A 24 -36.95 28.93 114.45
C SER A 24 -37.29 29.05 112.96
N LYS A 25 -37.06 30.23 112.35
CA LYS A 25 -37.18 30.41 110.89
C LYS A 25 -36.00 29.85 110.10
N THR A 26 -34.85 29.64 110.75
CA THR A 26 -33.60 29.24 110.10
C THR A 26 -33.18 27.81 110.43
N VAL A 27 -33.67 27.26 111.54
CA VAL A 27 -33.29 25.97 112.13
C VAL A 27 -34.49 25.01 112.03
N GLY A 28 -34.30 23.89 111.33
CA GLY A 28 -35.28 22.82 111.15
C GLY A 28 -34.61 21.57 110.56
N LEU A 29 -35.29 20.42 110.64
CA LEU A 29 -34.82 19.19 109.99
C LEU A 29 -34.89 19.37 108.47
N SER A 30 -33.75 19.26 107.79
CA SER A 30 -33.70 19.28 106.32
C SER A 30 -34.34 18.01 105.74
N GLU A 31 -35.00 18.18 104.60
CA GLU A 31 -35.72 17.10 103.89
C GLU A 31 -34.76 16.13 103.16
N HIS A 32 -33.51 16.53 102.92
CA HIS A 32 -32.55 15.74 102.14
C HIS A 32 -31.63 14.91 103.03
N ASN A 33 -31.59 13.60 102.79
CA ASN A 33 -30.65 12.71 103.46
C ASN A 33 -29.26 12.78 102.79
N ARG A 34 -28.27 12.12 103.41
CA ARG A 34 -26.88 12.13 102.91
C ARG A 34 -26.76 11.60 101.48
N THR A 35 -27.47 10.54 101.15
CA THR A 35 -27.45 9.90 99.82
C THR A 35 -28.03 10.82 98.75
N ASP A 36 -29.12 11.52 99.08
CA ASP A 36 -29.76 12.48 98.17
C ASP A 36 -28.82 13.65 97.87
N LEU A 37 -28.12 14.16 98.89
CA LEU A 37 -27.13 15.23 98.75
C LEU A 37 -25.91 14.80 97.93
N GLU A 38 -25.41 13.58 98.13
CA GLU A 38 -24.32 13.03 97.32
C GLU A 38 -24.75 12.88 95.84
N ARG A 39 -25.99 12.48 95.57
CA ARG A 39 -26.56 12.40 94.21
C ARG A 39 -26.70 13.78 93.58
N MET A 40 -27.27 14.75 94.28
CA MET A 40 -27.43 16.13 93.79
C MET A 40 -26.08 16.77 93.46
N LEU A 41 -25.09 16.62 94.35
CA LEU A 41 -23.74 17.15 94.15
C LEU A 41 -23.04 16.56 92.93
N LYS A 42 -23.26 15.26 92.64
CA LYS A 42 -22.75 14.63 91.41
C LYS A 42 -23.41 15.24 90.17
N THR A 43 -24.71 15.49 90.19
CA THR A 43 -25.45 16.11 89.08
C THR A 43 -25.00 17.55 88.84
N LEU A 44 -24.94 18.37 89.88
CA LEU A 44 -24.55 19.78 89.80
C LEU A 44 -23.10 19.96 89.31
N ARG A 45 -22.16 19.12 89.78
CA ARG A 45 -20.77 19.12 89.27
C ARG A 45 -20.67 18.76 87.79
N ARG A 46 -21.45 17.78 87.33
CA ARG A 46 -21.48 17.40 85.90
C ARG A 46 -22.01 18.55 85.06
N PHE A 47 -23.09 19.18 85.50
CA PHE A 47 -23.65 20.34 84.83
C PHE A 47 -22.64 21.49 84.70
N LEU A 48 -21.96 21.84 85.80
CA LEU A 48 -20.95 22.90 85.79
C LEU A 48 -19.80 22.62 84.82
N ALA A 49 -19.35 21.36 84.74
CA ALA A 49 -18.32 20.94 83.78
C ALA A 49 -18.83 21.03 82.33
N SER A 50 -20.08 20.64 82.06
CA SER A 50 -20.70 20.78 80.73
C SER A 50 -20.85 22.24 80.32
N TYR A 51 -21.30 23.12 81.23
CA TYR A 51 -21.38 24.56 80.99
C TYR A 51 -20.01 25.17 80.67
N GLN A 52 -18.96 24.81 81.42
CA GLN A 52 -17.59 25.28 81.13
C GLN A 52 -17.11 24.83 79.74
N GLY A 53 -17.43 23.59 79.34
CA GLY A 53 -17.17 23.10 77.99
C GLY A 53 -17.89 23.93 76.91
N LEU A 54 -19.18 24.20 77.11
CA LEU A 54 -19.97 25.02 76.20
C LEU A 54 -19.50 26.48 76.13
N LYS A 55 -19.12 27.08 77.26
CA LYS A 55 -18.56 28.44 77.33
C LYS A 55 -17.28 28.57 76.52
N ASN A 56 -16.42 27.55 76.54
CA ASN A 56 -15.21 27.52 75.74
C ASN A 56 -15.50 27.40 74.23
N ILE A 57 -16.53 26.63 73.85
CA ILE A 57 -16.95 26.48 72.45
C ILE A 57 -17.59 27.78 71.93
N ALA A 58 -18.46 28.40 72.72
CA ALA A 58 -19.09 29.67 72.38
C ALA A 58 -18.10 30.85 72.30
N ALA A 59 -16.92 30.75 72.92
CA ALA A 59 -15.85 31.73 72.76
C ALA A 59 -15.11 31.61 71.41
N ILE A 60 -15.31 30.51 70.68
CA ILE A 60 -14.71 30.23 69.37
C ILE A 60 -15.72 30.48 68.23
N ASP A 61 -17.02 30.39 68.53
CA ASP A 61 -18.12 30.49 67.58
C ASP A 61 -18.84 31.84 67.70
N GLU A 62 -19.01 32.57 66.59
CA GLU A 62 -19.63 33.92 66.53
C GLU A 62 -21.18 33.89 66.51
N SER A 63 -21.80 32.73 66.73
CA SER A 63 -23.26 32.58 66.80
C SER A 63 -23.89 33.36 67.95
N GLU A 64 -24.57 34.48 67.63
CA GLU A 64 -25.26 35.37 68.61
C GLU A 64 -26.23 34.61 69.54
N GLY A 65 -26.90 33.58 69.03
CA GLY A 65 -27.86 32.78 69.80
C GLY A 65 -27.21 31.92 70.90
N ARG A 66 -26.05 31.31 70.61
CA ARG A 66 -25.30 30.51 71.59
C ARG A 66 -24.66 31.39 72.66
N PHE A 67 -24.21 32.59 72.29
CA PHE A 67 -23.64 33.56 73.21
C PHE A 67 -24.66 34.03 74.26
N CYS A 68 -25.89 34.36 73.84
CA CYS A 68 -26.96 34.79 74.73
C CYS A 68 -27.36 33.71 75.76
N LEU A 69 -27.43 32.44 75.35
CA LEU A 69 -27.76 31.32 76.26
C LEU A 69 -26.65 31.05 77.28
N VAL A 70 -25.38 31.16 76.86
CA VAL A 70 -24.22 31.01 77.77
C VAL A 70 -24.15 32.15 78.79
N GLU A 71 -24.56 33.35 78.41
CA GLU A 71 -24.67 34.53 79.29
C GLU A 71 -25.82 34.35 80.30
N GLN A 72 -27.00 33.91 79.85
CA GLN A 72 -28.15 33.64 80.72
C GLN A 72 -27.87 32.54 81.76
N ALA A 73 -27.04 31.55 81.41
CA ALA A 73 -26.64 30.46 82.31
C ALA A 73 -25.55 30.86 83.32
N GLU A 74 -24.87 32.00 83.16
CA GLU A 74 -23.72 32.38 83.99
C GLU A 74 -24.11 32.65 85.45
N GLN A 75 -25.21 33.36 85.67
CA GLN A 75 -25.69 33.67 87.02
C GLN A 75 -26.17 32.42 87.77
N PRO A 76 -27.01 31.54 87.18
CA PRO A 76 -27.36 30.27 87.80
C PRO A 76 -26.16 29.34 88.02
N CYS A 77 -25.13 29.37 87.15
CA CYS A 77 -23.90 28.62 87.39
C CYS A 77 -23.11 29.11 88.63
N LYS A 78 -23.11 30.42 88.90
CA LYS A 78 -22.53 30.96 90.15
C LYS A 78 -23.31 30.47 91.37
N GLU A 79 -24.64 30.52 91.31
CA GLU A 79 -25.51 29.97 92.36
C GLU A 79 -25.30 28.45 92.54
N CYS A 80 -25.06 27.71 91.44
CA CYS A 80 -24.68 26.29 91.44
C CYS A 80 -23.44 26.06 92.31
N GLN A 81 -22.40 26.85 92.03
CA GLN A 81 -21.09 26.71 92.64
C GLN A 81 -21.19 26.97 94.15
N GLU A 82 -21.98 27.97 94.54
CA GLU A 82 -22.29 28.25 95.95
C GLU A 82 -23.01 27.06 96.61
N VAL A 83 -24.07 26.52 95.99
CA VAL A 83 -24.80 25.37 96.51
C VAL A 83 -23.91 24.12 96.60
N ILE A 84 -23.07 23.86 95.59
CA ILE A 84 -22.10 22.76 95.61
C ILE A 84 -21.15 22.90 96.80
N ASN A 85 -20.62 24.10 97.04
CA ASN A 85 -19.72 24.37 98.17
C ASN A 85 -20.42 24.15 99.51
N GLU A 86 -21.67 24.61 99.64
CA GLU A 86 -22.49 24.41 100.84
C GLU A 86 -22.82 22.93 101.09
N VAL A 87 -23.18 22.16 100.05
CA VAL A 87 -23.46 20.71 100.15
C VAL A 87 -22.19 19.94 100.50
N GLN A 88 -21.04 20.31 99.91
CA GLN A 88 -19.75 19.72 100.26
C GLN A 88 -19.37 19.94 101.72
N GLN A 89 -19.57 21.16 102.22
CA GLN A 89 -19.32 21.49 103.62
C GLN A 89 -20.18 20.62 104.54
N ARG A 90 -21.47 20.48 104.20
CA ARG A 90 -22.42 19.63 104.95
C ARG A 90 -22.04 18.15 104.97
N LEU A 91 -21.52 17.61 103.87
CA LEU A 91 -21.09 16.21 103.80
C LEU A 91 -19.79 15.93 104.60
N LYS A 92 -18.96 16.95 104.83
CA LYS A 92 -17.69 16.87 105.58
C LYS A 92 -17.87 16.97 107.10
N GLU A 93 -18.82 17.77 107.58
CA GLU A 93 -19.01 18.03 109.01
C GLU A 93 -19.88 16.94 109.69
N LYS A 94 -19.27 16.05 110.49
CA LYS A 94 -19.98 15.01 111.27
C LYS A 94 -20.42 15.53 112.64
N ASN A 95 -21.50 16.34 112.70
CA ASN A 95 -22.08 16.78 113.97
C ASN A 95 -23.61 16.53 114.03
N LEU A 96 -24.10 16.05 115.17
CA LEU A 96 -25.54 15.73 115.41
C LEU A 96 -26.47 16.93 115.22
N PHE A 97 -25.99 18.16 115.46
CA PHE A 97 -26.77 19.39 115.36
C PHE A 97 -26.89 19.95 113.93
N ASN A 98 -26.02 19.58 112.99
CA ASN A 98 -26.10 20.09 111.60
C ASN A 98 -27.37 19.63 110.86
N ARG A 99 -27.97 18.51 111.30
CA ARG A 99 -29.27 18.05 110.80
C ARG A 99 -30.41 18.99 111.23
N TRP A 100 -30.19 19.79 112.29
CA TRP A 100 -31.15 20.74 112.86
C TRP A 100 -30.89 22.19 112.42
N ILE A 101 -29.64 22.59 112.16
CA ILE A 101 -29.24 24.00 111.97
C ILE A 101 -29.65 24.61 110.60
N ARG A 102 -29.75 23.83 109.52
CA ARG A 102 -30.16 24.33 108.19
C ARG A 102 -31.50 23.71 107.79
N GLY A 103 -32.59 24.40 108.12
CA GLY A 103 -33.97 23.96 107.87
C GLY A 103 -34.49 24.29 106.46
N SER A 104 -35.82 24.33 106.33
CA SER A 104 -36.57 24.49 105.07
C SER A 104 -36.15 25.67 104.20
N SER A 105 -35.56 26.74 104.76
CA SER A 105 -35.02 27.86 103.99
C SER A 105 -33.82 27.45 103.11
N TRP A 106 -33.00 26.50 103.57
CA TRP A 106 -31.86 25.99 102.81
C TRP A 106 -32.34 25.01 101.72
N ASP A 107 -33.27 24.11 102.07
CA ASP A 107 -33.90 23.22 101.10
C ASP A 107 -34.63 24.02 99.99
N ARG A 108 -35.29 25.12 100.34
CA ARG A 108 -35.90 26.06 99.37
C ARG A 108 -34.87 26.74 98.46
N LYS A 109 -33.70 27.11 99.00
CA LYS A 109 -32.60 27.69 98.21
C LYS A 109 -32.06 26.66 97.21
N ILE A 110 -31.91 25.40 97.63
CA ILE A 110 -31.50 24.29 96.76
C ILE A 110 -32.55 23.99 95.69
N ASN A 111 -33.82 23.82 96.07
CA ASN A 111 -34.89 23.52 95.13
C ASN A 111 -35.08 24.64 94.11
N LYS A 112 -34.93 25.91 94.51
CA LYS A 112 -34.95 27.05 93.59
C LYS A 112 -33.75 27.07 92.64
N CYS A 113 -32.59 26.60 93.09
CA CYS A 113 -31.40 26.48 92.25
C CYS A 113 -31.57 25.33 91.25
N LEU A 114 -32.07 24.17 91.71
CA LEU A 114 -32.37 23.01 90.87
C LEU A 114 -33.42 23.32 89.81
N SER A 115 -34.52 24.01 90.15
CA SER A 115 -35.54 24.39 89.18
C SER A 115 -34.98 25.31 88.08
N ARG A 116 -34.12 26.27 88.44
CA ARG A 116 -33.44 27.15 87.47
C ARG A 116 -32.50 26.37 86.54
N PHE A 117 -31.88 25.29 87.01
CA PHE A 117 -31.09 24.42 86.13
C PHE A 117 -31.94 23.61 85.18
N ASP A 118 -33.07 23.10 85.66
CA ASP A 118 -34.00 22.37 84.79
C ASP A 118 -34.51 23.31 83.68
N ASP A 119 -34.85 24.57 84.00
CA ASP A 119 -35.24 25.58 83.00
C ASP A 119 -34.11 25.86 81.97
N ILE A 120 -32.87 26.07 82.43
CA ILE A 120 -31.72 26.34 81.54
C ILE A 120 -31.39 25.11 80.69
N ARG A 121 -31.48 23.92 81.26
CA ARG A 121 -31.25 22.67 80.54
C ARG A 121 -32.26 22.51 79.41
N GLU A 122 -33.55 22.75 79.68
CA GLU A 122 -34.58 22.72 78.64
C GLU A 122 -34.28 23.72 77.51
N GLN A 123 -33.82 24.94 77.84
CA GLN A 123 -33.41 25.93 76.84
C GLN A 123 -32.19 25.50 76.01
N PHE A 124 -31.19 24.86 76.63
CA PHE A 124 -30.05 24.30 75.91
C PHE A 124 -30.45 23.13 75.00
N ASP A 125 -31.31 22.24 75.49
CA ASP A 125 -31.81 21.10 74.71
C ASP A 125 -32.52 21.60 73.44
N ILE A 126 -33.37 22.64 73.55
CA ILE A 126 -34.06 23.28 72.40
C ILE A 126 -33.05 23.93 71.43
N ALA A 127 -32.03 24.62 71.92
CA ALA A 127 -31.03 25.28 71.08
C ALA A 127 -30.18 24.28 70.29
N ILE A 128 -29.76 23.18 70.94
CA ILE A 128 -29.02 22.09 70.31
C ILE A 128 -29.86 21.42 69.21
N GLU A 129 -31.14 21.15 69.48
CA GLU A 129 -32.05 20.60 68.47
C GLU A 129 -32.19 21.53 67.25
N SER A 130 -32.28 22.85 67.48
CA SER A 130 -32.33 23.84 66.40
C SER A 130 -31.06 23.85 65.54
N ASP A 131 -29.88 23.86 66.17
CA ASP A 131 -28.59 23.80 65.48
C ASP A 131 -28.43 22.50 64.67
N GLN A 132 -28.84 21.36 65.25
CA GLN A 132 -28.82 20.08 64.56
C GLN A 132 -29.69 20.10 63.29
N LEU A 133 -30.90 20.67 63.37
CA LEU A 133 -31.78 20.81 62.21
C LEU A 133 -31.18 21.72 61.12
N GLN A 134 -30.51 22.81 61.49
CA GLN A 134 -29.84 23.68 60.52
C GLN A 134 -28.68 22.97 59.82
N ILE A 135 -27.86 22.21 60.57
CA ILE A 135 -26.77 21.42 60.00
C ILE A 135 -27.32 20.35 59.06
N ILE A 136 -28.36 19.62 59.47
CA ILE A 136 -29.01 18.61 58.62
C ILE A 136 -29.51 19.24 57.32
N ALA A 137 -30.23 20.36 57.40
CA ALA A 137 -30.73 21.06 56.21
C ALA A 137 -29.60 21.54 55.28
N ALA A 138 -28.49 22.05 55.84
CA ALA A 138 -27.33 22.46 55.06
C ALA A 138 -26.64 21.27 54.36
N VAL A 139 -26.47 20.17 55.08
CA VAL A 139 -25.90 18.92 54.54
C VAL A 139 -26.81 18.33 53.46
N GLU A 140 -28.12 18.31 53.67
CA GLU A 140 -29.10 17.87 52.67
C GLU A 140 -29.04 18.71 51.40
N LYS A 141 -28.97 20.04 51.53
CA LYS A 141 -28.84 20.95 50.39
C LYS A 141 -27.55 20.68 49.61
N TYR A 142 -26.42 20.49 50.31
CA TYR A 142 -25.15 20.15 49.67
C TYR A 142 -25.23 18.78 48.97
N ALA A 143 -25.82 17.77 49.62
CA ALA A 143 -26.00 16.44 49.05
C ALA A 143 -26.89 16.47 47.79
N GLN A 144 -27.98 17.24 47.80
CA GLN A 144 -28.84 17.43 46.63
C GLN A 144 -28.10 18.12 45.48
N GLN A 145 -27.31 19.16 45.77
CA GLN A 145 -26.50 19.83 44.75
C GLN A 145 -25.46 18.87 44.14
N ALA A 146 -24.74 18.12 44.98
CA ALA A 146 -23.77 17.12 44.52
C ALA A 146 -24.41 16.03 43.67
N LEU A 147 -25.64 15.60 43.99
CA LEU A 147 -26.40 14.64 43.18
C LEU A 147 -26.80 15.24 41.81
N CYS A 148 -27.21 16.51 41.77
CA CYS A 148 -27.50 17.22 40.53
C CYS A 148 -26.25 17.35 39.65
N ASP A 149 -25.13 17.79 40.24
CA ASP A 149 -23.86 17.95 39.53
C ASP A 149 -23.36 16.59 38.99
N THR A 150 -23.47 15.53 39.80
CA THR A 150 -23.12 14.16 39.38
C THR A 150 -23.99 13.69 38.21
N ARG A 151 -25.29 14.01 38.23
CA ARG A 151 -26.21 13.69 37.13
C ARG A 151 -25.83 14.42 35.85
N ASP A 152 -25.44 15.68 35.93
CA ASP A 152 -25.03 16.47 34.78
C ASP A 152 -23.67 16.05 34.22
N ILE A 153 -22.72 15.71 35.10
CA ILE A 153 -21.45 15.07 34.71
C ILE A 153 -21.73 13.76 33.97
N LYS A 154 -22.62 12.91 34.50
CA LYS A 154 -23.00 11.65 33.85
C LYS A 154 -23.61 11.87 32.46
N LYS A 155 -24.49 12.87 32.29
CA LYS A 155 -25.06 13.22 30.98
C LYS A 155 -23.99 13.68 30.00
N LYS A 156 -23.04 14.51 30.44
CA LYS A 156 -21.92 14.97 29.59
C LYS A 156 -21.00 13.81 29.21
N ALA A 157 -20.69 12.92 30.16
CA ALA A 157 -19.91 11.71 29.89
C ALA A 157 -20.59 10.80 28.84
N GLN A 158 -21.92 10.62 28.95
CA GLN A 158 -22.67 9.86 27.95
C GLN A 158 -22.59 10.47 26.55
N ARG A 159 -22.73 11.81 26.44
CA ARG A 159 -22.55 12.50 25.16
C ARG A 159 -21.16 12.27 24.59
N ILE A 160 -20.11 12.36 25.40
CA ILE A 160 -18.74 12.11 24.97
C ILE A 160 -18.59 10.66 24.48
N GLU A 161 -19.17 9.69 25.19
CA GLU A 161 -19.15 8.28 24.80
C GLU A 161 -19.82 8.05 23.44
N ASP A 162 -20.96 8.71 23.19
CA ASP A 162 -21.64 8.63 21.89
C ASP A 162 -20.79 9.25 20.78
N HIS A 163 -20.17 10.42 21.00
CA HIS A 163 -19.25 11.01 20.00
C HIS A 163 -18.02 10.12 19.73
N ILE A 164 -17.48 9.45 20.76
CA ILE A 164 -16.39 8.48 20.58
C ILE A 164 -16.85 7.29 19.73
N ARG A 165 -18.10 6.85 19.91
CA ARG A 165 -18.69 5.77 19.11
C ARG A 165 -18.81 6.19 17.65
N ASP A 166 -19.35 7.38 17.39
CA ASP A 166 -19.50 7.92 16.03
C ASP A 166 -18.14 8.06 15.34
N LEU A 167 -17.15 8.67 16.02
CA LEU A 167 -15.77 8.78 15.50
C LEU A 167 -15.13 7.42 15.20
N LYS A 168 -15.46 6.38 15.98
CA LYS A 168 -14.95 5.03 15.77
C LYS A 168 -15.59 4.36 14.53
N ASP A 169 -16.85 4.66 14.26
CA ASP A 169 -17.55 4.18 13.07
C ASP A 169 -17.05 4.93 11.83
N ASP A 170 -16.91 6.26 11.88
CA ASP A 170 -16.29 7.06 10.80
C ASP A 170 -14.87 6.56 10.46
N ALA A 171 -14.05 6.27 11.48
CA ALA A 171 -12.71 5.72 11.28
C ALA A 171 -12.71 4.30 10.68
N ARG A 172 -13.79 3.53 10.87
CA ARG A 172 -13.95 2.21 10.25
C ARG A 172 -14.31 2.37 8.77
N ASP A 173 -15.19 3.30 8.45
CA ASP A 173 -15.62 3.58 7.08
C ASP A 173 -14.46 4.14 6.25
N ILE A 174 -13.72 5.12 6.78
CA ILE A 174 -12.50 5.64 6.14
C ILE A 174 -11.49 4.51 5.87
N ARG A 175 -11.31 3.59 6.81
CA ARG A 175 -10.41 2.45 6.63
C ARG A 175 -10.89 1.51 5.52
N HIS A 176 -12.20 1.29 5.43
CA HIS A 176 -12.80 0.49 4.37
C HIS A 176 -12.60 1.14 3.00
N ASP A 177 -12.87 2.44 2.88
CA ASP A 177 -12.69 3.20 1.65
C ASP A 177 -11.22 3.22 1.19
N VAL A 178 -10.28 3.41 2.12
CA VAL A 178 -8.83 3.31 1.82
C VAL A 178 -8.47 1.90 1.33
N SER A 179 -9.07 0.85 1.89
CA SER A 179 -8.86 -0.52 1.42
C SER A 179 -9.36 -0.73 -0.01
N LEU A 180 -10.56 -0.25 -0.32
CA LEU A 180 -11.14 -0.33 -1.68
C LEU A 180 -10.30 0.46 -2.68
N PHE A 181 -9.86 1.66 -2.31
CA PHE A 181 -8.99 2.49 -3.14
C PHE A 181 -7.64 1.82 -3.42
N ASN A 182 -7.01 1.22 -2.40
CA ASN A 182 -5.77 0.46 -2.57
C ASN A 182 -5.96 -0.75 -3.50
N GLN A 183 -7.07 -1.46 -3.39
CA GLN A 183 -7.39 -2.58 -4.29
C GLN A 183 -7.53 -2.09 -5.75
N SER A 184 -8.19 -0.95 -5.96
CA SER A 184 -8.32 -0.32 -7.28
C SER A 184 -6.95 0.09 -7.85
N ILE A 185 -6.10 0.75 -7.04
CA ILE A 185 -4.73 1.11 -7.43
C ILE A 185 -3.93 -0.13 -7.84
N ASN A 186 -3.95 -1.19 -7.04
CA ASN A 186 -3.19 -2.42 -7.33
C ASN A 186 -3.66 -3.08 -8.64
N THR A 187 -4.97 -3.09 -8.89
CA THR A 187 -5.55 -3.61 -10.13
C THR A 187 -5.08 -2.79 -11.33
N ASN A 188 -5.17 -1.46 -11.25
CA ASN A 188 -4.72 -0.56 -12.31
C ASN A 188 -3.22 -0.68 -12.55
N HIS A 189 -2.40 -0.75 -11.49
CA HIS A 189 -0.96 -0.94 -11.60
C HIS A 189 -0.63 -2.25 -12.34
N THR A 190 -1.31 -3.34 -12.00
CA THR A 190 -1.12 -4.65 -12.67
C THR A 190 -1.46 -4.56 -14.16
N ASN A 191 -2.57 -3.91 -14.51
CA ASN A 191 -2.98 -3.72 -15.91
C ASN A 191 -1.97 -2.86 -16.69
N ILE A 192 -1.46 -1.77 -16.09
CA ILE A 192 -0.45 -0.90 -16.71
C ILE A 192 0.85 -1.67 -16.98
N VAL A 193 1.32 -2.45 -15.99
CA VAL A 193 2.53 -3.27 -16.15
C VAL A 193 2.34 -4.31 -17.26
N GLN A 194 1.18 -4.96 -17.33
CA GLN A 194 0.89 -5.93 -18.38
C GLN A 194 0.90 -5.26 -19.77
N HIS A 195 0.20 -4.15 -19.94
CA HIS A 195 0.20 -3.42 -21.21
C HIS A 195 1.59 -2.92 -21.62
N ALA A 196 2.40 -2.45 -20.67
CA ALA A 196 3.77 -2.05 -20.97
C ALA A 196 4.62 -3.23 -21.46
N GLN A 197 4.39 -4.44 -20.93
CA GLN A 197 5.05 -5.65 -21.37
C GLN A 197 4.57 -6.10 -22.76
N ASP A 198 3.26 -6.07 -23.04
CA ASP A 198 2.70 -6.41 -24.35
C ASP A 198 3.23 -5.47 -25.46
N VAL A 199 3.33 -4.16 -25.15
CA VAL A 199 3.91 -3.16 -26.07
C VAL A 199 5.38 -3.45 -26.33
N LYS A 200 6.16 -3.80 -25.30
CA LYS A 200 7.57 -4.14 -25.43
C LYS A 200 7.77 -5.36 -26.34
N ASP A 201 6.95 -6.39 -26.17
CA ASP A 201 7.03 -7.61 -26.98
C ASP A 201 6.62 -7.33 -28.43
N SER A 202 5.58 -6.53 -28.65
CA SER A 202 5.17 -6.07 -29.99
C SER A 202 6.28 -5.28 -30.70
N ILE A 203 6.98 -4.39 -29.98
CA ILE A 203 8.12 -3.63 -30.53
C ILE A 203 9.26 -4.57 -30.94
N GLN A 204 9.52 -5.63 -30.16
CA GLN A 204 10.56 -6.60 -30.46
C GLN A 204 10.21 -7.41 -31.72
N ASP A 205 8.95 -7.82 -31.88
CA ASP A 205 8.49 -8.52 -33.08
C ASP A 205 8.56 -7.64 -34.34
N ILE A 206 8.16 -6.36 -34.22
CA ILE A 206 8.31 -5.38 -35.29
C ILE A 206 9.79 -5.24 -35.67
N LYS A 207 10.70 -5.16 -34.69
CA LYS A 207 12.15 -5.06 -34.94
C LYS A 207 12.69 -6.27 -35.71
N CYS A 208 12.29 -7.48 -35.32
CA CYS A 208 12.67 -8.71 -36.03
C CYS A 208 12.15 -8.69 -37.48
N THR A 209 10.89 -8.29 -37.67
CA THR A 209 10.26 -8.21 -39.00
C THR A 209 10.98 -7.22 -39.90
N ILE A 210 11.27 -6.01 -39.41
CA ILE A 210 12.01 -4.99 -40.17
C ILE A 210 13.43 -5.49 -40.53
N THR A 211 14.10 -6.16 -39.58
CA THR A 211 15.44 -6.71 -39.83
C THR A 211 15.40 -7.77 -40.93
N GLN A 212 14.41 -8.66 -40.91
CA GLN A 212 14.23 -9.68 -41.94
C GLN A 212 13.91 -9.05 -43.31
N GLN A 213 13.00 -8.08 -43.35
CA GLN A 213 12.65 -7.37 -44.59
C GLN A 213 13.85 -6.65 -45.20
N ASN A 214 14.72 -6.05 -44.38
CA ASN A 214 15.94 -5.41 -44.87
C ASN A 214 16.89 -6.43 -45.50
N LEU A 215 17.09 -7.60 -44.87
CA LEU A 215 17.92 -8.69 -45.44
C LEU A 215 17.34 -9.20 -46.76
N ASP A 216 16.02 -9.41 -46.81
CA ASP A 216 15.33 -9.88 -48.00
C ASP A 216 15.44 -8.84 -49.13
N PHE A 217 15.25 -7.56 -48.83
CA PHE A 217 15.40 -6.46 -49.80
C PHE A 217 16.83 -6.39 -50.36
N GLU A 218 17.85 -6.45 -49.50
CA GLU A 218 19.25 -6.46 -49.94
C GLU A 218 19.56 -7.66 -50.83
N SER A 219 19.02 -8.84 -50.50
CA SER A 219 19.20 -10.05 -51.32
C SER A 219 18.54 -9.91 -52.70
N HIS A 220 17.32 -9.36 -52.73
CA HIS A 220 16.55 -9.17 -53.95
C HIS A 220 17.19 -8.14 -54.88
N GLU A 221 17.71 -7.04 -54.33
CA GLU A 221 18.46 -6.04 -55.11
C GLU A 221 19.76 -6.63 -55.70
N LYS A 222 20.48 -7.48 -54.96
CA LYS A 222 21.67 -8.18 -55.49
C LYS A 222 21.32 -9.13 -56.64
N ILE A 223 20.26 -9.91 -56.50
CA ILE A 223 19.78 -10.83 -57.56
C ILE A 223 19.38 -10.04 -58.80
N LYS A 224 18.54 -9.00 -58.64
CA LYS A 224 18.09 -8.15 -59.74
C LYS A 224 19.25 -7.45 -60.45
N ALA A 225 20.25 -6.98 -59.70
CA ALA A 225 21.47 -6.40 -60.28
C ALA A 225 22.29 -7.42 -61.07
N ARG A 226 22.40 -8.67 -60.58
CA ARG A 226 23.09 -9.77 -61.28
C ARG A 226 22.37 -10.13 -62.58
N GLU A 227 21.04 -10.26 -62.55
CA GLU A 227 20.22 -10.55 -63.73
C GLU A 227 20.31 -9.44 -64.79
N SER A 228 20.28 -8.17 -64.36
CA SER A 228 20.47 -7.02 -65.25
C SER A 228 21.82 -7.09 -65.98
N LYS A 229 22.91 -7.37 -65.23
CA LYS A 229 24.25 -7.54 -65.83
C LYS A 229 24.31 -8.72 -66.80
N LYS A 230 23.67 -9.86 -66.47
CA LYS A 230 23.56 -11.02 -67.36
C LYS A 230 22.88 -10.64 -68.67
N LYS A 231 21.77 -9.91 -68.59
CA LYS A 231 21.02 -9.45 -69.77
C LYS A 231 21.86 -8.54 -70.67
N ASP A 232 22.60 -7.60 -70.10
CA ASP A 232 23.48 -6.70 -70.85
C ASP A 232 24.60 -7.46 -71.57
N LEU A 233 25.22 -8.44 -70.89
CA LEU A 233 26.24 -9.31 -71.48
C LEU A 233 25.69 -10.13 -72.64
N LEU A 234 24.55 -10.80 -72.45
CA LEU A 234 23.92 -11.60 -73.51
C LEU A 234 23.49 -10.72 -74.70
N HIS A 235 23.05 -9.49 -74.44
CA HIS A 235 22.75 -8.53 -75.50
C HIS A 235 24.02 -8.13 -76.27
N TRP A 236 25.13 -7.87 -75.59
CA TRP A 236 26.42 -7.59 -76.23
C TRP A 236 26.94 -8.77 -77.07
N LEU A 237 26.69 -10.00 -76.63
CA LEU A 237 26.99 -11.23 -77.38
C LEU A 237 25.97 -11.54 -78.50
N SER A 238 24.88 -10.77 -78.63
CA SER A 238 23.81 -11.09 -79.57
C SER A 238 24.28 -11.13 -81.03
N THR A 239 23.93 -12.21 -81.71
CA THR A 239 24.26 -12.52 -83.12
C THR A 239 23.11 -13.33 -83.71
N ALA A 240 23.15 -13.61 -85.02
CA ALA A 240 22.18 -14.50 -85.68
C ALA A 240 21.99 -15.83 -84.91
N ASP A 241 20.72 -16.16 -84.62
CA ASP A 241 20.35 -17.33 -83.82
C ASP A 241 20.60 -18.63 -84.62
N PRO A 242 21.45 -19.55 -84.14
CA PRO A 242 21.67 -20.84 -84.80
C PRO A 242 20.43 -21.73 -84.79
N LYS A 243 19.46 -21.48 -83.89
CA LYS A 243 18.22 -22.26 -83.82
C LYS A 243 17.39 -22.16 -85.10
N THR A 244 17.39 -21.01 -85.78
CA THR A 244 16.66 -20.86 -87.05
C THR A 244 17.14 -21.86 -88.10
N ASN A 245 18.46 -22.08 -88.19
CA ASN A 245 19.04 -23.06 -89.10
C ASN A 245 18.75 -24.49 -88.67
N HIS A 246 18.82 -24.74 -87.36
CA HIS A 246 18.43 -26.03 -86.79
C HIS A 246 16.98 -26.37 -87.14
N ASP A 247 16.04 -25.47 -86.86
CA ASP A 247 14.61 -25.66 -87.12
C ASP A 247 14.33 -25.91 -88.60
N LEU A 248 14.99 -25.17 -89.50
CA LEU A 248 14.90 -25.43 -90.95
C LEU A 248 15.42 -26.82 -91.31
N ALA A 249 16.57 -27.23 -90.79
CA ALA A 249 17.10 -28.57 -91.01
C ALA A 249 16.20 -29.67 -90.41
N ARG A 250 15.49 -29.38 -89.31
CA ARG A 250 14.51 -30.28 -88.70
C ARG A 250 13.22 -30.40 -89.51
N ARG A 251 12.82 -29.36 -90.26
CA ARG A 251 11.65 -29.44 -91.16
C ARG A 251 11.85 -30.40 -92.34
N HIS A 252 13.09 -30.56 -92.78
CA HIS A 252 13.46 -31.48 -93.86
C HIS A 252 13.93 -32.85 -93.36
N PHE A 253 13.79 -33.12 -92.05
CA PHE A 253 14.19 -34.38 -91.45
C PHE A 253 13.16 -35.48 -91.73
N GLU A 254 13.64 -36.62 -92.24
CA GLU A 254 12.86 -37.86 -92.37
C GLU A 254 13.22 -38.84 -91.24
N PRO A 255 12.27 -39.54 -90.62
CA PRO A 255 12.54 -40.54 -89.59
C PRO A 255 13.59 -41.58 -90.03
N GLY A 256 14.57 -41.86 -89.16
CA GLY A 256 15.70 -42.74 -89.46
C GLY A 256 16.91 -42.05 -90.10
N THR A 257 16.80 -40.77 -90.47
CA THR A 257 17.95 -40.00 -90.99
C THR A 257 19.04 -39.86 -89.94
N GLY A 258 20.26 -40.29 -90.27
CA GLY A 258 21.43 -40.21 -89.40
C GLY A 258 21.54 -41.33 -88.36
N SER A 259 20.61 -42.30 -88.31
CA SER A 259 20.69 -43.42 -87.36
C SER A 259 21.96 -44.25 -87.51
N TRP A 260 22.39 -44.50 -88.76
CA TRP A 260 23.65 -45.20 -89.04
C TRP A 260 24.86 -44.48 -88.43
N PHE A 261 24.82 -43.15 -88.36
CA PHE A 261 25.89 -42.33 -87.80
C PHE A 261 25.83 -42.33 -86.27
N LEU A 262 24.65 -42.18 -85.68
CA LEU A 262 24.49 -42.25 -84.21
C LEU A 262 24.86 -43.63 -83.63
N GLN A 263 24.76 -44.70 -84.42
CA GLN A 263 25.15 -46.06 -84.05
C GLN A 263 26.62 -46.37 -84.33
N SER A 264 27.36 -45.45 -84.94
CA SER A 264 28.77 -45.65 -85.27
C SER A 264 29.66 -45.63 -84.02
N ASN A 265 30.75 -46.39 -84.06
CA ASN A 265 31.74 -46.40 -82.97
C ASN A 265 32.42 -45.03 -82.86
N GLU A 266 32.62 -44.36 -83.98
CA GLU A 266 33.21 -43.03 -84.09
C GLU A 266 32.40 -41.99 -83.31
N TYR A 267 31.08 -41.96 -83.50
CA TYR A 267 30.19 -41.07 -82.76
C TYR A 267 30.15 -41.39 -81.27
N SER A 268 30.03 -42.68 -80.92
CA SER A 268 30.01 -43.14 -79.52
C SER A 268 31.29 -42.76 -78.77
N ASN A 269 32.45 -42.95 -79.43
CA ASN A 269 33.75 -42.58 -78.86
C ASN A 269 33.87 -41.07 -78.65
N TRP A 270 33.45 -40.26 -79.63
CA TRP A 270 33.44 -38.80 -79.49
C TRP A 270 32.50 -38.30 -78.40
N LYS A 271 31.36 -38.96 -78.22
CA LYS A 271 30.36 -38.57 -77.21
C LYS A 271 30.82 -38.83 -75.78
N THR A 272 31.63 -39.88 -75.57
CA THR A 272 31.95 -40.41 -74.23
C THR A 272 33.40 -40.19 -73.79
N SER A 273 34.32 -39.96 -74.72
CA SER A 273 35.73 -39.73 -74.40
C SER A 273 35.98 -38.27 -74.01
N ASP A 274 36.98 -38.05 -73.15
CA ASP A 274 37.42 -36.71 -72.82
C ASP A 274 38.29 -36.12 -73.95
N ASN A 275 38.16 -34.81 -74.18
CA ASN A 275 38.91 -34.06 -75.21
C ASN A 275 38.88 -34.69 -76.62
N SER A 276 37.80 -35.38 -76.99
CA SER A 276 37.66 -36.03 -78.29
C SER A 276 37.16 -35.09 -79.39
N PHE A 277 37.59 -35.37 -80.63
CA PHE A 277 37.25 -34.62 -81.83
C PHE A 277 36.78 -35.56 -82.93
N LEU A 278 35.70 -35.18 -83.62
CA LEU A 278 35.12 -35.93 -84.73
C LEU A 278 34.90 -35.02 -85.93
N TRP A 279 35.56 -35.33 -87.04
CA TRP A 279 35.42 -34.62 -88.30
C TRP A 279 34.61 -35.45 -89.28
N VAL A 280 33.46 -34.93 -89.70
CA VAL A 280 32.54 -35.63 -90.60
C VAL A 280 32.56 -34.94 -91.96
N GLN A 281 32.99 -35.68 -92.99
CA GLN A 281 33.03 -35.20 -94.37
C GLN A 281 31.92 -35.85 -95.19
N GLY A 282 31.31 -35.07 -96.08
CA GLY A 282 30.26 -35.53 -96.98
C GLY A 282 30.19 -34.67 -98.23
N LEU A 283 29.49 -35.17 -99.24
CA LEU A 283 29.20 -34.39 -100.46
C LEU A 283 28.25 -33.22 -100.11
N SER A 284 28.37 -32.13 -100.87
CA SER A 284 27.45 -30.99 -100.70
C SER A 284 25.99 -31.45 -100.86
N GLY A 285 25.13 -31.07 -99.91
CA GLY A 285 23.71 -31.40 -99.93
C GLY A 285 23.27 -32.63 -99.11
N CYS A 286 24.18 -33.44 -98.54
CA CYS A 286 23.80 -34.65 -97.79
C CYS A 286 23.87 -34.54 -96.25
N GLY A 287 24.45 -33.46 -95.69
CA GLY A 287 24.84 -33.41 -94.27
C GLY A 287 23.89 -32.69 -93.30
N LYS A 288 23.02 -31.80 -93.78
CA LYS A 288 22.26 -30.87 -92.90
C LYS A 288 21.27 -31.57 -91.98
N THR A 289 20.59 -32.60 -92.49
CA THR A 289 19.61 -33.39 -91.73
C THR A 289 20.27 -34.37 -90.76
N ILE A 290 21.46 -34.89 -91.09
CA ILE A 290 22.26 -35.71 -90.16
C ILE A 290 22.77 -34.85 -89.00
N PHE A 291 23.28 -33.65 -89.30
CA PHE A 291 23.76 -32.72 -88.29
C PHE A 291 22.66 -32.29 -87.31
N SER A 292 21.45 -32.00 -87.82
CA SER A 292 20.30 -31.67 -86.95
C SER A 292 19.89 -32.85 -86.06
N THR A 293 20.02 -34.10 -86.53
CA THR A 293 19.86 -35.30 -85.70
C THR A 293 20.89 -35.37 -84.57
N VAL A 294 22.17 -35.08 -84.87
CA VAL A 294 23.25 -35.09 -83.86
C VAL A 294 23.05 -34.01 -82.80
N VAL A 295 22.69 -32.79 -83.22
CA VAL A 295 22.37 -31.69 -82.28
C VAL A 295 21.20 -32.07 -81.39
N GLN A 296 20.16 -32.72 -81.93
CA GLN A 296 19.01 -33.17 -81.14
C GLN A 296 19.43 -34.24 -80.12
N ASP A 297 20.10 -35.31 -80.55
CA ASP A 297 20.55 -36.38 -79.66
C ASP A 297 21.44 -35.85 -78.53
N MET A 298 22.39 -34.96 -78.85
CA MET A 298 23.26 -34.38 -77.85
C MET A 298 22.55 -33.37 -76.95
N THR A 299 21.54 -32.67 -77.45
CA THR A 299 20.69 -31.80 -76.63
C THR A 299 19.94 -32.63 -75.59
N ASP A 300 19.35 -33.76 -76.00
CA ASP A 300 18.65 -34.68 -75.10
C ASP A 300 19.62 -35.35 -74.11
N TYR A 301 20.81 -35.74 -74.58
CA TYR A 301 21.86 -36.31 -73.73
C TYR A 301 22.37 -35.33 -72.67
N CYS A 302 22.54 -34.06 -73.02
CA CYS A 302 22.97 -33.01 -72.09
C CYS A 302 21.82 -32.61 -71.14
N ALA A 303 20.57 -32.63 -71.59
CA ALA A 303 19.43 -32.31 -70.72
C ALA A 303 19.29 -33.27 -69.51
N ASN A 304 19.79 -34.50 -69.64
CA ASN A 304 19.76 -35.52 -68.59
C ASN A 304 20.87 -35.37 -67.52
N ASN A 305 21.78 -34.40 -67.65
CA ASN A 305 22.85 -34.18 -66.68
C ASN A 305 23.20 -32.68 -66.57
N SER A 306 23.10 -32.11 -65.36
CA SER A 306 23.33 -30.68 -65.10
C SER A 306 24.75 -30.20 -65.39
N ASP A 307 25.72 -31.12 -65.48
CA ASP A 307 27.14 -30.80 -65.69
C ASP A 307 27.56 -30.92 -67.16
N ARG A 308 26.59 -31.15 -68.07
CA ARG A 308 26.84 -31.27 -69.52
C ARG A 308 26.23 -30.09 -70.28
N PHE A 309 27.07 -29.42 -71.06
CA PHE A 309 26.68 -28.24 -71.81
C PHE A 309 26.93 -28.47 -73.29
N ILE A 310 25.96 -28.08 -74.12
CA ILE A 310 26.08 -28.14 -75.57
C ILE A 310 25.90 -26.76 -76.18
N ALA A 311 26.77 -26.43 -77.12
CA ALA A 311 26.58 -25.35 -78.06
C ALA A 311 26.71 -25.89 -79.49
N TYR A 312 25.94 -25.32 -80.41
CA TYR A 312 26.04 -25.65 -81.82
C TYR A 312 26.00 -24.41 -82.69
N TYR A 313 26.59 -24.50 -83.88
CA TYR A 313 26.60 -23.42 -84.85
C TYR A 313 26.50 -23.94 -86.27
N TYR A 314 25.77 -23.22 -87.11
CA TYR A 314 25.58 -23.54 -88.51
C TYR A 314 26.24 -22.46 -89.36
N PHE A 315 27.36 -22.77 -89.99
CA PHE A 315 27.92 -21.90 -91.02
C PHE A 315 26.99 -21.89 -92.25
N SER A 316 26.85 -20.73 -92.87
CA SER A 316 25.98 -20.55 -94.05
C SER A 316 26.66 -19.69 -95.09
N PHE A 317 26.87 -20.25 -96.29
CA PHE A 317 27.36 -19.49 -97.44
C PHE A 317 26.41 -18.38 -97.89
N ASN A 318 25.13 -18.48 -97.53
CA ASN A 318 24.10 -17.51 -97.92
C ASN A 318 23.91 -16.39 -96.89
N GLU A 319 24.44 -16.53 -95.67
CA GLU A 319 24.29 -15.55 -94.60
C GLU A 319 25.67 -15.06 -94.14
N THR A 320 26.07 -13.86 -94.58
CA THR A 320 27.39 -13.27 -94.26
C THR A 320 27.66 -13.18 -92.75
N GLU A 321 26.63 -13.00 -91.94
CA GLU A 321 26.74 -13.00 -90.47
C GLU A 321 27.16 -14.37 -89.90
N LYS A 322 26.94 -15.46 -90.62
CA LYS A 322 27.26 -16.83 -90.18
C LYS A 322 28.57 -17.37 -90.74
N GLN A 323 29.42 -16.51 -91.32
CA GLN A 323 30.66 -16.91 -91.97
C GLN A 323 31.92 -16.57 -91.16
N ASN A 324 31.78 -15.87 -90.04
CA ASN A 324 32.93 -15.35 -89.30
C ASN A 324 33.07 -15.98 -87.90
N ALA A 325 34.31 -16.20 -87.49
CA ALA A 325 34.66 -16.77 -86.18
C ALA A 325 34.19 -15.91 -85.00
N ASN A 326 33.98 -14.61 -85.20
CA ASN A 326 33.49 -13.71 -84.17
C ASN A 326 32.05 -14.09 -83.78
N ASN A 327 31.16 -14.21 -84.77
CA ASN A 327 29.76 -14.57 -84.57
C ASN A 327 29.58 -16.03 -84.12
N LEU A 328 30.47 -16.95 -84.55
CA LEU A 328 30.55 -18.29 -83.96
C LEU A 328 30.76 -18.21 -82.44
N LEU A 329 31.84 -17.55 -81.99
CA LEU A 329 32.18 -17.49 -80.58
C LEU A 329 31.10 -16.77 -79.75
N ARG A 330 30.51 -15.70 -80.29
CA ARG A 330 29.38 -14.98 -79.68
C ARG A 330 28.17 -15.89 -79.48
N SER A 331 27.83 -16.69 -80.48
CA SER A 331 26.72 -17.64 -80.41
C SER A 331 26.98 -18.76 -79.39
N VAL A 332 28.18 -19.33 -79.40
CA VAL A 332 28.60 -20.39 -78.46
C VAL A 332 28.57 -19.87 -77.02
N LEU A 333 29.17 -18.69 -76.78
CA LEU A 333 29.17 -18.05 -75.47
C LEU A 333 27.76 -17.73 -74.98
N THR A 334 26.87 -17.25 -75.86
CA THR A 334 25.47 -17.02 -75.53
C THR A 334 24.78 -18.31 -75.07
N GLN A 335 24.95 -19.41 -75.83
CA GLN A 335 24.34 -20.71 -75.48
C GLN A 335 24.85 -21.25 -74.14
N PHE A 336 26.15 -21.13 -73.85
CA PHE A 336 26.70 -21.54 -72.56
C PHE A 336 26.27 -20.63 -71.41
N LEU A 337 26.39 -19.31 -71.54
CA LEU A 337 26.07 -18.36 -70.45
C LEU A 337 24.58 -18.28 -70.11
N VAL A 338 23.69 -18.68 -71.04
CA VAL A 338 22.27 -18.87 -70.73
C VAL A 338 22.06 -20.04 -69.77
N LYS A 339 22.74 -21.16 -70.00
CA LYS A 339 22.53 -22.42 -69.26
C LYS A 339 23.44 -22.58 -68.05
N TYR A 340 24.58 -21.89 -68.03
CA TYR A 340 25.64 -22.10 -67.04
C TYR A 340 25.91 -20.81 -66.26
N ASP A 341 25.23 -20.66 -65.12
CA ASP A 341 25.33 -19.44 -64.31
C ASP A 341 26.67 -19.33 -63.56
N ALA A 342 27.35 -20.44 -63.29
CA ALA A 342 28.60 -20.44 -62.54
C ALA A 342 29.74 -19.70 -63.27
N ALA A 343 29.76 -19.70 -64.61
CA ALA A 343 30.75 -18.96 -65.40
C ALA A 343 30.38 -17.48 -65.63
N LEU A 344 29.22 -17.03 -65.14
CA LEU A 344 28.73 -15.68 -65.42
C LEU A 344 29.64 -14.60 -64.83
N ASP A 345 30.13 -14.79 -63.61
CA ASP A 345 30.95 -13.78 -62.93
C ASP A 345 32.28 -13.54 -63.66
N ASP A 346 32.96 -14.61 -64.08
CA ASP A 346 34.21 -14.52 -64.85
C ASP A 346 33.98 -13.88 -66.23
N ALA A 347 32.87 -14.23 -66.89
CA ALA A 347 32.50 -13.59 -68.15
C ALA A 347 32.18 -12.10 -67.97
N LEU A 348 31.53 -11.72 -66.87
CA LEU A 348 31.24 -10.33 -66.54
C LEU A 348 32.49 -9.51 -66.25
N VAL A 349 33.53 -10.09 -65.64
CA VAL A 349 34.83 -9.42 -65.45
C VAL A 349 35.41 -9.02 -66.80
N ILE A 350 35.48 -9.97 -67.75
CA ILE A 350 36.03 -9.72 -69.10
C ILE A 350 35.16 -8.72 -69.88
N TYR A 351 33.84 -8.77 -69.71
CA TYR A 351 32.92 -7.83 -70.33
C TYR A 351 33.09 -6.39 -69.81
N ASN A 352 33.23 -6.20 -68.49
CA ASN A 352 33.39 -4.89 -67.89
C ASN A 352 34.64 -4.15 -68.39
N ASP A 353 35.73 -4.87 -68.63
CA ASP A 353 36.97 -4.33 -69.22
C ASP A 353 36.80 -3.85 -70.68
N THR A 354 35.70 -4.21 -71.33
CA THR A 354 35.51 -4.07 -72.79
C THR A 354 34.35 -3.14 -73.17
N LYS A 355 33.67 -2.53 -72.17
CA LYS A 355 32.36 -1.85 -72.20
C LYS A 355 32.06 -0.82 -73.32
N SER A 356 32.99 -0.48 -74.20
CA SER A 356 32.79 0.52 -75.27
C SER A 356 33.22 0.07 -76.66
N THR A 357 33.55 -1.20 -76.87
CA THR A 357 33.96 -1.71 -78.21
C THR A 357 33.20 -2.97 -78.61
N ALA A 358 33.03 -3.16 -79.93
CA ALA A 358 32.50 -4.39 -80.48
C ALA A 358 33.31 -5.60 -80.00
N PRO A 359 32.69 -6.76 -79.77
CA PRO A 359 33.38 -7.93 -79.24
C PRO A 359 34.56 -8.33 -80.13
N GLN A 360 35.78 -8.10 -79.64
CA GLN A 360 37.00 -8.47 -80.34
C GLN A 360 37.25 -9.96 -80.17
N LEU A 361 37.76 -10.60 -81.23
CA LEU A 361 38.01 -12.05 -81.26
C LEU A 361 38.90 -12.52 -80.09
N ALA A 362 39.92 -11.74 -79.71
CA ALA A 362 40.80 -12.07 -78.59
C ALA A 362 40.06 -12.12 -77.25
N LYS A 363 39.12 -11.17 -77.02
CA LYS A 363 38.32 -11.10 -75.79
C LYS A 363 37.29 -12.23 -75.73
N LEU A 364 36.65 -12.56 -76.85
CA LEU A 364 35.74 -13.71 -76.92
C LEU A 364 36.47 -15.03 -76.68
N LYS A 365 37.69 -15.20 -77.22
CA LYS A 365 38.52 -16.37 -76.92
C LYS A 365 38.88 -16.45 -75.44
N ALA A 366 39.25 -15.33 -74.82
CA ALA A 366 39.53 -15.28 -73.38
C ALA A 366 38.27 -15.62 -72.55
N MET A 367 37.12 -15.09 -72.93
CA MET A 367 35.84 -15.38 -72.27
C MET A 367 35.46 -16.86 -72.42
N LEU A 368 35.60 -17.43 -73.61
CA LEU A 368 35.30 -18.85 -73.82
C LEU A 368 36.25 -19.73 -73.02
N LYS A 369 37.54 -19.39 -72.94
CA LYS A 369 38.48 -20.10 -72.06
C LYS A 369 38.07 -20.05 -70.59
N ALA A 370 37.62 -18.89 -70.10
CA ALA A 370 37.14 -18.76 -68.73
C ALA A 370 35.92 -19.67 -68.49
N VAL A 371 34.93 -19.64 -69.38
CA VAL A 371 33.75 -20.51 -69.31
C VAL A 371 34.12 -21.99 -69.30
N LEU A 372 35.02 -22.42 -70.21
CA LEU A 372 35.46 -23.81 -70.34
C LEU A 372 36.40 -24.27 -69.22
N SER A 373 36.98 -23.35 -68.43
CA SER A 373 37.84 -23.69 -67.28
C SER A 373 37.04 -24.09 -66.05
N MET A 374 35.74 -23.82 -66.04
CA MET A 374 34.85 -24.16 -64.94
C MET A 374 34.44 -25.64 -65.01
N PRO A 375 34.07 -26.28 -63.89
CA PRO A 375 33.70 -27.68 -63.87
C PRO A 375 32.49 -27.99 -64.77
N GLY A 376 32.67 -28.90 -65.72
CA GLY A 376 31.62 -29.36 -66.63
C GLY A 376 32.20 -30.08 -67.86
N VAL A 377 31.32 -30.75 -68.61
CA VAL A 377 31.63 -31.38 -69.90
C VAL A 377 30.97 -30.54 -70.99
N PHE A 378 31.77 -30.02 -71.91
CA PHE A 378 31.30 -29.11 -72.95
C PHE A 378 31.38 -29.75 -74.33
N TYR A 379 30.26 -29.79 -75.03
CA TYR A 379 30.14 -30.26 -76.40
C TYR A 379 29.95 -29.08 -77.35
N LEU A 380 30.75 -29.05 -78.41
CA LEU A 380 30.64 -28.06 -79.48
C LEU A 380 30.42 -28.77 -80.81
N ILE A 381 29.36 -28.40 -81.52
CA ILE A 381 29.01 -29.01 -82.80
C ILE A 381 28.93 -27.92 -83.87
N LEU A 382 29.71 -28.05 -84.95
CA LEU A 382 29.83 -27.04 -86.01
C LEU A 382 29.46 -27.64 -87.37
N ASP A 383 28.46 -27.07 -88.06
CA ASP A 383 28.06 -27.50 -89.40
C ASP A 383 28.71 -26.63 -90.47
N ALA A 384 29.10 -27.24 -91.59
CA ALA A 384 29.64 -26.58 -92.78
C ALA A 384 30.90 -25.72 -92.54
N VAL A 385 31.86 -26.24 -91.76
CA VAL A 385 33.20 -25.65 -91.61
C VAL A 385 34.02 -25.97 -92.87
N ASP A 386 34.54 -24.94 -93.54
CA ASP A 386 35.41 -25.01 -94.73
C ASP A 386 36.88 -24.69 -94.36
#